data_AF-E8V5W8-F1
#
_entry.id   AF-E8V5W8-F1
#
_cell.length_a   1.000
_cell.length_b   1.000
_cell.length_c   1.000
_cell.angle_alpha   90.00
_cell.angle_beta   90.00
_cell.angle_gamma   90.00
#
_symmetry.space_group_name_H-M   'P 1'
#
loop_
_entity.id
_entity.type
_entity.pdbx_description
1 polymer ?
#
loop_
_entity_poly.entity_id
_entity_poly.type
_entity_poly.pdbx_seq_one_letter_code
_entity_poly.pdbx_strand_id
1 'polypeptide(L)'
;MFIDWNEAQAIGTVALVVTSAAAIGYAGLQLRHERGYRAVSNLEKQLAFFHSDKFVSARRTLAQARIDPQGELLALDIEDPPVSAFEVLDFYEHLGLLIKKGHLETYDVWHTFYEWVQPVYADLRPITESKDSPWSDHYTDLRSLVREMDVIQKDRMRKQKSSQYKLWSRDRIAEHYRYEIEASGSSSSMRRLRRRNALVAASSNS
;
A
#
# COMPACT_ATOMS: atom_id res chain seq x y z
N MET A 1 6.25 55.28 -44.16
CA MET A 1 6.60 54.43 -43.00
C MET A 1 6.66 53.01 -43.51
N PHE A 2 7.87 52.51 -43.81
CA PHE A 2 8.05 51.14 -44.28
C PHE A 2 8.01 50.24 -43.05
N ILE A 3 7.08 49.30 -43.02
CA ILE A 3 7.03 48.29 -41.96
C ILE A 3 8.13 47.29 -42.27
N ASP A 4 9.08 47.11 -41.34
CA ASP A 4 10.11 46.08 -41.45
C ASP A 4 9.47 44.70 -41.22
N TRP A 5 9.10 44.05 -42.32
CA TRP A 5 8.47 42.73 -42.32
C TRP A 5 9.29 41.65 -41.59
N ASN A 6 10.62 41.82 -41.53
CA ASN A 6 11.51 40.95 -40.77
C ASN A 6 11.30 41.08 -39.26
N GLU A 7 11.07 42.29 -38.75
CA GLU A 7 10.76 42.51 -37.32
C GLU A 7 9.40 41.93 -36.96
N ALA A 8 8.39 42.13 -37.83
CA ALA A 8 7.06 41.55 -37.65
C ALA A 8 7.10 40.01 -37.62
N GLN A 9 7.90 39.39 -38.51
CA GLN A 9 8.09 37.94 -38.54
C GLN A 9 8.83 37.43 -37.28
N ALA A 10 9.86 38.13 -36.82
CA ALA A 10 10.60 37.78 -35.62
C ALA A 10 9.70 37.82 -34.37
N ILE A 11 8.91 38.89 -34.21
CA ILE A 11 7.96 39.06 -33.10
C ILE A 11 6.90 37.95 -33.13
N GLY A 12 6.34 37.66 -34.32
CA GLY A 12 5.36 36.58 -34.49
C GLY A 12 5.92 35.21 -34.10
N THR A 13 7.17 34.93 -34.48
CA THR A 13 7.84 33.66 -34.14
C THR A 13 8.11 33.54 -32.64
N VAL A 14 8.58 34.61 -31.99
CA VAL A 14 8.79 34.64 -30.53
C VAL A 14 7.46 34.45 -29.79
N ALA A 15 6.41 35.16 -30.20
CA ALA A 15 5.09 35.01 -29.60
C ALA A 15 4.56 33.57 -29.72
N LEU A 16 4.75 32.94 -30.89
CA LEU A 16 4.34 31.55 -31.11
C LEU A 16 5.12 30.57 -30.22
N VAL A 17 6.44 30.73 -30.12
CA VAL A 17 7.29 29.85 -29.27
C VAL A 17 6.91 30.00 -27.80
N VAL A 18 6.75 31.23 -27.30
CA VAL A 18 6.36 31.50 -25.92
C VAL A 18 4.97 30.91 -25.62
N THR A 19 4.01 31.13 -26.52
CA THR A 19 2.65 30.59 -26.36
C THR A 19 2.65 29.06 -26.37
N SER A 20 3.45 28.45 -27.24
CA SER A 20 3.59 26.99 -27.32
C SER A 20 4.22 26.41 -26.05
N ALA A 21 5.27 27.04 -25.54
CA ALA A 21 5.91 26.65 -24.28
C ALA A 21 4.94 26.78 -23.09
N ALA A 22 4.17 27.88 -23.03
CA ALA A 22 3.15 28.08 -22.01
C ALA A 22 2.04 27.03 -22.09
N ALA A 23 1.57 26.69 -23.30
CA ALA A 23 0.55 25.67 -23.51
C ALA A 23 1.05 24.27 -23.10
N ILE A 24 2.29 23.90 -23.44
CA ILE A 24 2.92 22.65 -23.01
C ILE A 24 3.05 22.61 -21.48
N GLY A 25 3.49 23.71 -20.87
CA GLY A 25 3.59 23.83 -19.41
C GLY A 25 2.24 23.66 -18.71
N TYR A 26 1.19 24.33 -19.22
CA TYR A 26 -0.17 24.23 -18.70
C TYR A 26 -0.75 22.82 -18.86
N ALA A 27 -0.59 22.20 -20.04
CA ALA A 27 -0.99 20.81 -20.28
C ALA A 27 -0.27 19.85 -19.32
N GLY A 28 1.01 20.08 -19.04
CA GLY A 28 1.77 19.33 -18.04
C GLY A 28 1.18 19.44 -16.63
N LEU A 29 0.78 20.64 -16.20
CA LEU A 29 0.11 20.84 -14.91
C LEU A 29 -1.26 20.18 -14.86
N GLN A 30 -2.07 20.31 -15.91
CA GLN A 30 -3.38 19.68 -16.01
C GLN A 30 -3.28 18.15 -15.93
N LEU A 31 -2.32 17.55 -16.62
CA LEU A 31 -2.06 16.11 -16.56
C LEU A 31 -1.67 15.65 -15.14
N ARG A 32 -0.96 16.47 -14.36
CA ARG A 32 -0.63 16.13 -12.96
C ARG A 32 -1.89 16.12 -12.09
N HIS A 33 -2.77 17.10 -12.24
CA HIS A 33 -4.05 17.12 -11.51
C HIS A 33 -4.95 15.94 -11.87
N GLU A 34 -5.09 15.63 -13.17
CA GLU A 34 -5.86 14.47 -13.61
C GLU A 34 -5.29 13.14 -13.08
N ARG A 35 -3.96 13.00 -13.05
CA ARG A 35 -3.31 11.83 -12.45
C ARG A 35 -3.63 11.71 -10.96
N GLY A 36 -3.60 12.81 -10.22
CA GLY A 36 -3.97 12.84 -8.80
C GLY A 36 -5.41 12.37 -8.57
N TYR A 37 -6.38 12.93 -9.31
CA TYR A 37 -7.78 12.51 -9.19
C TYR A 37 -8.01 11.04 -9.56
N ARG A 38 -7.33 10.55 -10.62
CA ARG A 38 -7.41 9.13 -11.02
C ARG A 38 -6.79 8.22 -9.97
N ALA A 39 -5.69 8.63 -9.33
CA ALA A 39 -5.05 7.86 -8.27
C ALA A 39 -5.97 7.71 -7.06
N VAL A 40 -6.64 8.79 -6.62
CA VAL A 40 -7.61 8.75 -5.53
C VAL A 40 -8.79 7.85 -5.87
N SER A 41 -9.39 8.00 -7.06
CA SER A 41 -10.50 7.15 -7.49
C SER A 41 -10.12 5.67 -7.57
N ASN A 42 -8.89 5.37 -8.03
CA ASN A 42 -8.40 4.00 -8.04
C ASN A 42 -8.18 3.47 -6.63
N LEU A 43 -7.63 4.28 -5.72
CA LEU A 43 -7.45 3.91 -4.32
C LEU A 43 -8.79 3.60 -3.64
N GLU A 44 -9.80 4.43 -3.87
CA GLU A 44 -11.17 4.21 -3.36
C GLU A 44 -11.76 2.90 -3.87
N LYS A 45 -11.53 2.54 -5.14
CA LYS A 45 -11.97 1.24 -5.68
C LYS A 45 -11.27 0.07 -4.99
N GLN A 46 -9.96 0.17 -4.77
CA GLN A 46 -9.21 -0.89 -4.07
C GLN A 46 -9.63 -0.99 -2.61
N LEU A 47 -9.90 0.14 -1.95
CA LEU A 47 -10.40 0.18 -0.59
C LEU A 47 -11.84 -0.40 -0.48
N ALA A 48 -12.69 -0.10 -1.44
CA ALA A 48 -14.03 -0.67 -1.53
C ALA A 48 -13.98 -2.19 -1.74
N PHE A 49 -13.10 -2.67 -2.62
CA PHE A 49 -12.85 -4.11 -2.79
C PHE A 49 -12.29 -4.74 -1.51
N PHE A 50 -11.35 -4.07 -0.84
CA PHE A 50 -10.76 -4.53 0.41
C PHE A 50 -11.80 -4.72 1.52
N HIS A 51 -12.83 -3.87 1.54
CA HIS A 51 -13.95 -3.95 2.47
C HIS A 51 -15.12 -4.79 1.97
N SER A 52 -15.06 -5.35 0.77
CA SER A 52 -16.11 -6.22 0.24
C SER A 52 -16.20 -7.51 1.05
N ASP A 53 -17.41 -8.05 1.19
CA ASP A 53 -17.65 -9.31 1.90
C ASP A 53 -16.79 -10.45 1.33
N LYS A 54 -16.58 -10.45 0.02
CA LYS A 54 -15.71 -11.43 -0.66
C LYS A 54 -14.29 -11.38 -0.11
N PHE A 55 -13.65 -10.22 -0.12
CA PHE A 55 -12.25 -10.14 0.33
C PHE A 55 -12.11 -10.24 1.84
N VAL A 56 -13.09 -9.73 2.61
CA VAL A 56 -13.17 -9.96 4.06
C VAL A 56 -13.25 -11.46 4.37
N SER A 57 -14.05 -12.22 3.61
CA SER A 57 -14.14 -13.67 3.79
C SER A 57 -12.82 -14.37 3.50
N ALA A 58 -12.09 -13.96 2.45
CA ALA A 58 -10.77 -14.50 2.13
C ALA A 58 -9.75 -14.26 3.25
N ARG A 59 -9.68 -13.03 3.78
CA ARG A 59 -8.80 -12.70 4.92
C ARG A 59 -9.19 -13.47 6.18
N ARG A 60 -10.49 -13.65 6.44
CA ARG A 60 -10.97 -14.44 7.57
C ARG A 60 -10.59 -15.91 7.43
N THR A 61 -10.79 -16.50 6.26
CA THR A 61 -10.41 -17.89 5.97
C THR A 61 -8.91 -18.09 6.15
N LEU A 62 -8.09 -17.14 5.68
CA LEU A 62 -6.66 -17.15 5.93
C LEU A 62 -6.35 -17.10 7.43
N ALA A 63 -6.96 -16.18 8.16
CA ALA A 63 -6.76 -16.06 9.60
C ALA A 63 -7.15 -17.35 10.34
N GLN A 64 -8.25 -18.00 9.97
CA GLN A 64 -8.68 -19.28 10.52
C GLN A 64 -7.71 -20.43 10.19
N ALA A 65 -7.13 -20.44 9.00
CA ALA A 65 -6.15 -21.44 8.59
C ALA A 65 -4.77 -21.24 9.25
N ARG A 66 -4.48 -20.03 9.76
CA ARG A 66 -3.18 -19.67 10.36
C ARG A 66 -3.17 -19.71 11.88
N ILE A 67 -4.33 -19.75 12.53
CA ILE A 67 -4.47 -19.71 13.99
C ILE A 67 -4.97 -21.04 14.52
N ASP A 68 -4.30 -21.56 15.55
CA ASP A 68 -4.75 -22.76 16.27
C ASP A 68 -5.91 -22.45 17.25
N PRO A 69 -6.56 -23.48 17.84
CA PRO A 69 -7.63 -23.25 18.83
C PRO A 69 -7.19 -22.46 20.08
N GLN A 70 -5.89 -22.40 20.37
CA GLN A 70 -5.29 -21.67 21.49
C GLN A 70 -5.01 -20.19 21.13
N GLY A 71 -5.16 -19.82 19.86
CA GLY A 71 -4.93 -18.46 19.38
C GLY A 71 -3.49 -18.17 18.97
N GLU A 72 -2.66 -19.19 18.78
CA GLU A 72 -1.26 -19.11 18.40
C GLU A 72 -1.06 -19.27 16.88
N LEU A 73 0.00 -18.65 16.37
CA LEU A 73 0.34 -18.70 14.95
C LEU A 73 0.96 -20.06 14.59
N LEU A 74 0.30 -20.79 13.68
CA LEU A 74 0.78 -22.07 13.16
C LEU A 74 2.09 -21.93 12.37
N ALA A 75 2.85 -23.00 12.21
CA ALA A 75 3.92 -23.03 11.21
C ALA A 75 3.30 -22.96 9.80
N LEU A 76 3.96 -22.29 8.87
CA LEU A 76 3.50 -22.23 7.47
C LEU A 76 4.14 -23.39 6.72
N ASP A 77 3.30 -24.24 6.11
CA ASP A 77 3.76 -25.20 5.11
C ASP A 77 3.95 -24.46 3.78
N ILE A 78 5.16 -24.56 3.22
CA ILE A 78 5.48 -23.91 1.95
C ILE A 78 4.94 -24.77 0.79
N GLU A 79 4.89 -26.09 0.92
CA GLU A 79 4.47 -26.96 -0.20
C GLU A 79 2.94 -27.00 -0.35
N ASP A 80 2.20 -26.85 0.75
CA ASP A 80 0.74 -26.82 0.76
C ASP A 80 0.19 -25.62 1.57
N PRO A 81 0.40 -24.38 1.09
CA PRO A 81 -0.12 -23.21 1.77
C PRO A 81 -1.64 -23.09 1.56
N PRO A 82 -2.38 -22.49 2.51
CA PRO A 82 -3.82 -22.30 2.37
C PRO A 82 -4.17 -21.50 1.11
N VAL A 83 -5.19 -21.92 0.35
CA VAL A 83 -5.61 -21.23 -0.89
C VAL A 83 -5.90 -19.74 -0.66
N SER A 84 -6.49 -19.41 0.49
CA SER A 84 -6.76 -18.03 0.91
C SER A 84 -5.49 -17.17 1.07
N ALA A 85 -4.32 -17.77 1.25
CA ALA A 85 -3.05 -17.05 1.27
C ALA A 85 -2.79 -16.41 -0.10
N PHE A 86 -2.99 -17.16 -1.19
CA PHE A 86 -2.84 -16.64 -2.55
C PHE A 86 -3.86 -15.56 -2.86
N GLU A 87 -5.13 -15.72 -2.47
CA GLU A 87 -6.16 -14.70 -2.70
C GLU A 87 -5.79 -13.36 -2.04
N VAL A 88 -5.23 -13.40 -0.82
CA VAL A 88 -4.81 -12.20 -0.10
C VAL A 88 -3.51 -11.63 -0.67
N LEU A 89 -2.53 -12.46 -1.00
CA LEU A 89 -1.28 -12.02 -1.61
C LEU A 89 -1.50 -11.42 -2.99
N ASP A 90 -2.37 -11.99 -3.82
CA ASP A 90 -2.69 -11.51 -5.16
C ASP A 90 -3.32 -10.11 -5.14
N PHE A 91 -4.14 -9.81 -4.12
CA PHE A 91 -4.63 -8.45 -3.91
C PHE A 91 -3.48 -7.46 -3.65
N TYR A 92 -2.54 -7.82 -2.78
CA TYR A 92 -1.41 -6.93 -2.48
C TYR A 92 -0.39 -6.86 -3.63
N GLU A 93 -0.19 -7.93 -4.40
CA GLU A 93 0.57 -7.92 -5.66
C GLU A 93 -0.08 -6.96 -6.65
N HIS A 94 -1.41 -7.01 -6.78
CA HIS A 94 -2.15 -6.10 -7.64
C HIS A 94 -1.96 -4.63 -7.21
N LEU A 95 -1.95 -4.33 -5.91
CA LEU A 95 -1.62 -2.99 -5.42
C LEU A 95 -0.20 -2.57 -5.82
N GLY A 96 0.77 -3.47 -5.69
CA GLY A 96 2.15 -3.23 -6.12
C GLY A 96 2.24 -2.91 -7.61
N LEU A 97 1.53 -3.68 -8.45
CA LEU A 97 1.45 -3.45 -9.88
C LEU A 97 0.84 -2.07 -10.20
N LEU A 98 -0.23 -1.68 -9.52
CA LEU A 98 -0.88 -0.38 -9.73
C LEU A 98 0.05 0.79 -9.38
N ILE A 99 0.85 0.67 -8.32
CA ILE A 99 1.87 1.66 -7.98
C ILE A 99 2.94 1.72 -9.06
N LYS A 100 3.47 0.57 -9.47
CA LYS A 100 4.49 0.48 -10.53
C LYS A 100 4.03 1.10 -11.86
N LYS A 101 2.73 1.03 -12.16
CA LYS A 101 2.13 1.66 -13.35
C LYS A 101 1.75 3.13 -13.14
N GLY A 102 1.94 3.68 -11.94
CA GLY A 102 1.58 5.07 -11.62
C GLY A 102 0.09 5.30 -11.49
N HIS A 103 -0.70 4.25 -11.24
CA HIS A 103 -2.14 4.33 -10.99
C HIS A 103 -2.48 4.59 -9.52
N LEU A 104 -1.53 4.37 -8.62
CA LEU A 104 -1.61 4.65 -7.19
C LEU A 104 -0.32 5.32 -6.73
N GLU A 105 -0.44 6.16 -5.70
CA GLU A 105 0.73 6.74 -5.03
C GLU A 105 1.13 5.86 -3.84
N THR A 106 2.42 5.53 -3.73
CA THR A 106 2.95 4.68 -2.65
C THR A 106 2.60 5.23 -1.27
N TYR A 107 2.61 6.55 -1.10
CA TYR A 107 2.30 7.18 0.18
C TYR A 107 0.85 6.95 0.62
N ASP A 108 -0.11 7.05 -0.30
CA ASP A 108 -1.53 6.84 0.02
C ASP A 108 -1.82 5.37 0.32
N VAL A 109 -1.17 4.46 -0.42
CA VAL A 109 -1.25 3.01 -0.18
C VAL A 109 -0.62 2.66 1.17
N TRP A 110 0.54 3.22 1.50
CA TRP A 110 1.14 3.10 2.83
C TRP A 110 0.17 3.57 3.92
N HIS A 111 -0.40 4.76 3.77
CA HIS A 111 -1.29 5.33 4.78
C HIS A 111 -2.53 4.47 5.03
N THR A 112 -3.03 3.82 3.98
CA THR A 112 -4.28 3.05 3.98
C THR A 112 -4.08 1.60 4.38
N PHE A 113 -3.06 0.93 3.82
CA PHE A 113 -2.93 -0.53 3.86
C PHE A 113 -1.73 -1.03 4.67
N TYR A 114 -0.79 -0.18 5.13
CA TYR A 114 0.44 -0.64 5.78
C TYR A 114 0.21 -1.60 6.95
N GLU A 115 -0.71 -1.27 7.85
CA GLU A 115 -1.02 -2.09 9.03
C GLU A 115 -1.73 -3.42 8.67
N TRP A 116 -2.25 -3.55 7.45
CA TRP A 116 -2.93 -4.76 6.97
C TRP A 116 -2.01 -5.66 6.17
N VAL A 117 -1.20 -5.08 5.29
CA VAL A 117 -0.30 -5.83 4.41
C VAL A 117 0.89 -6.41 5.17
N GLN A 118 1.43 -5.67 6.13
CA GLN A 118 2.63 -6.07 6.83
C GLN A 118 2.53 -7.36 7.64
N PRO A 119 1.52 -7.58 8.52
CA PRO A 119 1.44 -8.83 9.27
C PRO A 119 1.29 -10.03 8.35
N VAL A 120 0.50 -9.90 7.28
CA VAL A 120 0.33 -10.93 6.25
C VAL A 120 1.63 -11.20 5.51
N TYR A 121 2.33 -10.15 5.05
CA TYR A 121 3.60 -10.29 4.36
C TYR A 121 4.67 -10.90 5.25
N ALA A 122 4.74 -10.50 6.53
CA ALA A 122 5.70 -11.05 7.48
C ALA A 122 5.47 -12.54 7.76
N ASP A 123 4.20 -12.96 7.84
CA ASP A 123 3.81 -14.36 8.01
C ASP A 123 4.09 -15.20 6.75
N LEU A 124 3.68 -14.70 5.59
CA LEU A 124 3.77 -15.40 4.30
C LEU A 124 5.09 -15.16 3.56
N ARG A 125 6.05 -14.50 4.19
CA ARG A 125 7.38 -14.25 3.63
C ARG A 125 8.09 -15.50 3.10
N PRO A 126 7.97 -16.70 3.73
CA PRO A 126 8.53 -17.91 3.16
C PRO A 126 7.99 -18.23 1.75
N ILE A 127 6.72 -17.93 1.46
CA ILE A 127 6.13 -18.12 0.13
C ILE A 127 6.65 -17.06 -0.85
N THR A 128 6.76 -15.80 -0.42
CA THR A 128 7.07 -14.69 -1.35
C THR A 128 8.58 -14.48 -1.57
N GLU A 129 9.43 -14.87 -0.62
CA GLU A 129 10.88 -14.59 -0.66
C GLU A 129 11.77 -15.83 -0.67
N SER A 130 11.31 -17.01 -0.25
CA SER A 130 12.17 -18.20 -0.25
C SER A 130 12.56 -18.57 -1.68
N LYS A 131 13.83 -18.92 -1.88
CA LYS A 131 14.32 -19.42 -3.18
C LYS A 131 13.70 -20.76 -3.55
N ASP A 132 13.31 -21.52 -2.54
CA ASP A 132 12.71 -22.84 -2.70
C ASP A 132 11.20 -22.76 -2.94
N SER A 133 10.61 -21.57 -2.82
CA SER A 133 9.19 -21.37 -3.10
C SER A 133 8.93 -21.26 -4.61
N PRO A 134 8.03 -22.08 -5.18
CA PRO A 134 7.68 -22.01 -6.60
C PRO A 134 6.90 -20.73 -6.96
N TRP A 135 6.42 -19.97 -5.98
CA TRP A 135 5.66 -18.72 -6.20
C TRP A 135 6.46 -17.45 -5.93
N SER A 136 7.74 -17.55 -5.57
CA SER A 136 8.57 -16.40 -5.20
C SER A 136 8.68 -15.33 -6.30
N ASP A 137 8.64 -15.75 -7.57
CA ASP A 137 8.67 -14.84 -8.73
C ASP A 137 7.32 -14.18 -9.02
N HIS A 138 6.21 -14.74 -8.54
CA HIS A 138 4.87 -14.15 -8.74
C HIS A 138 4.65 -12.90 -7.90
N TYR A 139 5.37 -12.75 -6.80
CA TYR A 139 5.14 -11.69 -5.81
C TYR A 139 6.20 -10.58 -5.87
N THR A 140 6.68 -10.24 -7.06
CA THR A 140 7.75 -9.23 -7.24
C THR A 140 7.28 -7.82 -6.91
N ASP A 141 6.08 -7.43 -7.33
CA ASP A 141 5.58 -6.08 -7.16
C ASP A 141 5.15 -5.84 -5.70
N LEU A 142 4.63 -6.86 -5.02
CA LEU A 142 4.37 -6.89 -3.57
C LEU A 142 5.66 -6.68 -2.77
N ARG A 143 6.73 -7.40 -3.11
CA ARG A 143 8.04 -7.23 -2.46
C ARG A 143 8.55 -5.80 -2.62
N SER A 144 8.41 -5.20 -3.81
CA SER A 144 8.77 -3.79 -4.03
C SER A 144 7.91 -2.85 -3.19
N LEU A 145 6.59 -3.05 -3.22
CA LEU A 145 5.61 -2.28 -2.45
C LEU A 145 5.94 -2.26 -0.96
N VAL A 146 6.13 -3.44 -0.35
CA VAL A 146 6.44 -3.56 1.08
C VAL A 146 7.75 -2.86 1.43
N ARG A 147 8.79 -2.99 0.60
CA ARG A 147 10.06 -2.29 0.80
C ARG A 147 9.90 -0.77 0.77
N GLU A 148 9.17 -0.25 -0.20
CA GLU A 148 8.93 1.20 -0.30
C GLU A 148 8.11 1.72 0.90
N MET A 149 7.08 0.97 1.31
CA MET A 149 6.31 1.30 2.51
C MET A 149 7.14 1.29 3.79
N ASP A 150 8.06 0.33 3.92
CA ASP A 150 8.99 0.27 5.07
C ASP A 150 9.95 1.46 5.10
N VAL A 151 10.39 1.96 3.94
CA VAL A 151 11.17 3.20 3.88
C VAL A 151 10.36 4.36 4.44
N ILE A 152 9.09 4.52 4.02
CA ILE A 152 8.19 5.57 4.52
C ILE A 152 7.98 5.44 6.03
N GLN A 153 7.72 4.22 6.52
CA GLN A 153 7.50 3.95 7.93
C GLN A 153 8.74 4.29 8.77
N LYS A 154 9.91 3.82 8.37
CA LYS A 154 11.19 4.10 9.05
C LYS A 154 11.47 5.60 9.11
N ASP A 155 11.20 6.31 8.03
CA ASP A 155 11.39 7.76 7.97
C ASP A 155 10.46 8.51 8.93
N ARG A 156 9.20 8.09 9.04
CA ARG A 156 8.26 8.63 10.03
C ARG A 156 8.68 8.33 11.46
N MET A 157 9.07 7.09 11.75
CA MET A 157 9.49 6.70 13.10
C MET A 157 10.74 7.47 13.55
N ARG A 158 11.72 7.66 12.65
CA ARG A 158 12.91 8.48 12.92
C ARG A 158 12.54 9.91 13.30
N LYS A 159 11.58 10.52 12.59
CA LYS A 159 11.09 11.87 12.91
C LYS A 159 10.37 11.94 14.26
N GLN A 160 9.73 10.86 14.69
CA GLN A 160 8.98 10.77 15.95
C GLN A 160 9.81 10.33 17.16
N LYS A 161 11.12 10.05 17.00
CA LYS A 161 12.01 9.55 18.06
C LYS A 161 11.49 8.30 18.80
N SER A 162 10.61 7.50 18.18
CA SER A 162 10.11 6.26 18.79
C SER A 162 11.15 5.14 18.66
N SER A 163 11.35 4.35 19.73
CA SER A 163 12.27 3.20 19.70
C SER A 163 11.83 2.15 18.68
N GLN A 164 12.81 1.51 18.04
CA GLN A 164 12.63 0.45 17.04
C GLN A 164 11.88 -0.73 17.66
N TYR A 165 10.60 -0.90 17.33
CA TYR A 165 9.93 -2.15 17.58
C TYR A 165 10.26 -3.16 16.49
N LYS A 166 10.40 -4.45 16.88
CA LYS A 166 10.22 -5.59 15.99
C LYS A 166 8.85 -5.41 15.32
N LEU A 167 8.84 -4.87 14.11
CA LEU A 167 7.63 -4.30 13.52
C LEU A 167 6.50 -5.34 13.46
N TRP A 168 6.82 -6.65 13.33
CA TRP A 168 5.83 -7.73 13.35
C TRP A 168 6.40 -8.99 14.03
N SER A 169 6.20 -9.16 15.34
CA SER A 169 6.46 -10.42 16.05
C SER A 169 5.39 -11.46 15.74
N ARG A 170 5.68 -12.75 15.98
CA ARG A 170 4.68 -13.83 15.84
C ARG A 170 3.40 -13.52 16.62
N ASP A 171 3.51 -13.04 17.85
CA ASP A 171 2.36 -12.69 18.69
C ASP A 171 1.51 -11.56 18.09
N ARG A 172 2.16 -10.57 17.45
CA ARG A 172 1.46 -9.45 16.80
C ARG A 172 0.75 -9.88 15.53
N ILE A 173 1.35 -10.79 14.77
CA ILE A 173 0.71 -11.44 13.61
C ILE A 173 -0.49 -12.26 14.10
N ALA A 174 -0.33 -13.03 15.18
CA ALA A 174 -1.43 -13.80 15.76
C ALA A 174 -2.58 -12.90 16.24
N GLU A 175 -2.26 -11.77 16.88
CA GLU A 175 -3.25 -10.76 17.25
C GLU A 175 -3.99 -10.20 16.03
N HIS A 176 -3.29 -9.93 14.93
CA HIS A 176 -3.91 -9.47 13.68
C HIS A 176 -4.90 -10.50 13.12
N TYR A 177 -4.54 -11.78 13.08
CA TYR A 177 -5.45 -12.83 12.60
C TYR A 177 -6.63 -13.06 13.54
N ARG A 178 -6.44 -13.05 14.87
CA ARG A 178 -7.56 -13.07 15.81
C ARG A 178 -8.51 -11.90 15.58
N TYR A 179 -7.96 -10.71 15.34
CA TYR A 179 -8.75 -9.55 14.97
C TYR A 179 -9.54 -9.78 13.67
N GLU A 180 -8.98 -10.35 12.61
CA GLU A 180 -9.72 -10.65 11.37
C GLU A 180 -10.88 -11.64 11.60
N ILE A 181 -10.70 -12.61 12.50
CA ILE A 181 -11.73 -13.58 12.88
C ILE A 181 -12.86 -12.92 13.68
N GLU A 182 -12.53 -12.02 14.61
CA GLU A 182 -13.49 -11.32 15.47
C GLU A 182 -14.19 -10.14 14.77
N ALA A 183 -13.43 -9.33 14.03
CA ALA A 183 -13.88 -8.06 13.46
C ALA A 183 -14.77 -8.23 12.24
N SER A 184 -14.77 -9.40 11.61
CA SER A 184 -15.74 -9.75 10.57
C SER A 184 -17.19 -9.89 11.11
N GLY A 185 -17.43 -9.55 12.39
CA GLY A 185 -18.75 -9.27 12.98
C GLY A 185 -19.03 -7.82 13.43
N SER A 186 -18.07 -6.87 13.42
CA SER A 186 -18.33 -5.47 13.84
C SER A 186 -17.24 -4.47 13.42
N SER A 187 -17.63 -3.48 12.60
CA SER A 187 -16.79 -2.38 12.08
C SER A 187 -16.25 -1.40 13.15
N SER A 188 -16.67 -1.52 14.42
CA SER A 188 -16.27 -0.60 15.50
C SER A 188 -14.89 -0.89 16.15
N SER A 189 -14.28 -2.05 15.87
CA SER A 189 -13.08 -2.50 16.60
C SER A 189 -11.77 -1.82 16.13
N MET A 190 -11.70 -1.40 14.86
CA MET A 190 -10.50 -0.74 14.29
C MET A 190 -10.14 0.59 14.99
N ARG A 191 -11.15 1.32 15.47
CA ARG A 191 -10.96 2.53 16.30
C ARG A 191 -10.30 2.22 17.64
N ARG A 192 -10.54 1.03 18.20
CA ARG A 192 -9.96 0.59 19.48
C ARG A 192 -8.52 0.14 19.31
N LEU A 193 -8.17 -0.58 18.25
CA LEU A 193 -6.78 -0.99 17.99
C LEU A 193 -5.87 0.22 17.76
N ARG A 194 -6.31 1.20 16.96
CA ARG A 194 -5.60 2.48 16.79
C ARG A 194 -5.46 3.26 18.11
N ARG A 195 -6.51 3.30 18.93
CA ARG A 195 -6.44 3.94 20.26
C ARG A 195 -5.47 3.21 21.19
N ARG A 196 -5.48 1.87 21.18
CA ARG A 196 -4.62 1.06 22.04
C ARG A 196 -3.15 1.21 21.65
N ASN A 197 -2.84 1.15 20.36
CA ASN A 197 -1.46 1.37 19.88
C ASN A 197 -0.99 2.81 20.15
N ALA A 198 -1.87 3.80 20.05
CA ALA A 198 -1.56 5.17 20.44
C ALA A 198 -1.33 5.33 21.96
N LEU A 199 -2.07 4.59 22.80
CA LEU A 199 -1.91 4.59 24.26
C LEU A 199 -0.64 3.88 24.72
N VAL A 200 -0.30 2.74 24.09
CA VAL A 200 0.94 2.01 24.37
C VAL A 200 2.17 2.85 23.96
N ALA A 201 2.09 3.56 22.83
CA ALA A 201 3.13 4.50 22.42
C ALA A 201 3.24 5.74 23.34
N ALA A 202 2.15 6.13 24.01
CA ALA A 202 2.16 7.20 24.99
C ALA A 202 2.72 6.76 26.34
N SER A 203 2.47 5.52 26.79
CA SER A 203 2.98 5.00 28.06
C SER A 203 4.46 4.60 28.02
N SER A 204 5.04 4.40 26.83
CA SER A 204 6.48 4.15 26.68
C SER A 204 7.33 5.44 26.69
N ASN A 205 6.70 6.61 26.79
CA ASN A 205 7.34 7.94 26.80
C ASN A 205 7.29 8.63 28.17
N SER A 206 6.82 7.93 29.21
CA SER A 206 6.79 8.34 30.61
C SER A 206 7.65 7.42 31.45
#